data_AF-A0A937N4A4-F1
#
_entry.id   AF-A0A937N4A4-F1
#
_cell.length_a   1.000
_cell.length_b   1.000
_cell.length_c   1.000
_cell.angle_alpha   90.00
_cell.angle_beta   90.00
_cell.angle_gamma   90.00
#
_symmetry.space_group_name_H-M   'P 1'
#
loop_
_entity.id
_entity.type
_entity.pdbx_description
1 polymer ?
#
loop_
_entity_poly.entity_id
_entity_poly.type
_entity_poly.pdbx_seq_one_letter_code
_entity_poly.pdbx_strand_id
1 'polypeptide(L)'
;MSRAGREPAEDVKRRFVTACQEVGLDIQSANMIRNRDDGSRLILVGAVPSGWAHDTPMLSLMTNVSSSGDWTRTVDVRCVATDEDPATAQAPWMQGRGEVPLGELIEQLRETLAEREQVMAAIKAGQRGPFEFQRSVWKIVDLFSDMDFCTESD
;
A
#
# COMPACT_ATOMS: atom_id res chain seq x y z
N MET A 1 -15.58 26.36 11.47
CA MET A 1 -15.95 25.23 10.57
C MET A 1 -15.32 23.97 11.11
N SER A 2 -16.14 22.95 11.39
CA SER A 2 -15.84 21.88 12.35
C SER A 2 -14.67 21.00 11.92
N ARG A 3 -13.89 20.55 12.92
CA ARG A 3 -12.80 19.58 12.81
C ARG A 3 -13.33 18.13 12.67
N ALA A 4 -14.60 17.94 12.29
CA ALA A 4 -15.32 16.68 12.45
C ALA A 4 -14.61 15.48 11.80
N GLY A 5 -14.14 15.61 10.55
CA GLY A 5 -13.41 14.52 9.89
C GLY A 5 -11.96 14.30 10.34
N ARG A 6 -11.40 15.12 11.24
CA ARG A 6 -10.00 14.96 11.69
C ARG A 6 -9.86 13.80 12.67
N GLU A 7 -10.75 13.70 13.65
CA GLU A 7 -10.68 12.66 14.68
C GLU A 7 -10.89 11.25 14.09
N PRO A 8 -11.90 11.02 13.22
CA PRO A 8 -12.04 9.76 12.49
C PRO A 8 -10.80 9.41 11.66
N ALA A 9 -10.19 10.40 11.00
CA ALA A 9 -8.98 10.20 10.20
C ALA A 9 -7.77 9.80 11.08
N GLU A 10 -7.59 10.43 12.24
CA GLU A 10 -6.56 10.05 13.22
C GLU A 10 -6.80 8.64 13.80
N ASP A 11 -8.05 8.25 13.99
CA ASP A 11 -8.41 6.90 14.45
C ASP A 11 -8.07 5.84 13.40
N VAL A 12 -8.41 6.10 12.13
CA VAL A 12 -8.03 5.22 11.01
C VAL A 12 -6.52 5.07 10.92
N LYS A 13 -5.77 6.18 10.99
CA LYS A 13 -4.30 6.16 10.98
C LYS A 13 -3.73 5.31 12.12
N ARG A 14 -4.26 5.46 13.35
CA ARG A 14 -3.85 4.64 14.51
C ARG A 14 -4.11 3.15 14.30
N ARG A 15 -5.25 2.80 13.69
CA ARG A 15 -5.58 1.40 13.36
C ARG A 15 -4.63 0.82 12.30
N PHE A 16 -4.28 1.59 11.27
CA PHE A 16 -3.30 1.15 10.27
C PHE A 16 -1.93 0.90 10.90
N VAL A 17 -1.46 1.83 11.72
CA VAL A 17 -0.20 1.67 12.47
C VAL A 17 -0.23 0.40 13.32
N THR A 18 -1.31 0.20 14.08
CA THR A 18 -1.46 -0.99 14.94
C THR A 18 -1.46 -2.28 14.12
N ALA A 19 -2.17 -2.31 12.99
CA ALA A 19 -2.25 -3.48 12.13
C ALA A 19 -0.87 -3.85 11.53
N CYS A 20 -0.10 -2.87 11.06
CA CYS A 20 1.27 -3.10 10.58
C CYS A 20 2.19 -3.64 11.68
N GLN A 21 2.13 -3.05 12.87
CA GLN A 21 2.94 -3.50 14.01
C GLN A 21 2.56 -4.92 14.46
N GLU A 22 1.27 -5.28 14.41
CA GLU A 22 0.80 -6.62 14.77
C GLU A 22 1.31 -7.71 13.82
N VAL A 23 1.58 -7.37 12.56
CA VAL A 23 2.22 -8.28 11.60
C VAL A 23 3.75 -8.18 11.58
N GLY A 24 4.33 -7.48 12.55
CA GLY A 24 5.78 -7.39 12.74
C GLY A 24 6.50 -6.40 11.83
N LEU A 25 5.78 -5.43 11.26
CA LEU A 25 6.38 -4.36 10.46
C LEU A 25 6.67 -3.12 11.31
N ASP A 26 7.77 -2.46 11.00
CA ASP A 26 8.14 -1.15 11.53
C ASP A 26 7.45 -0.04 10.71
N ILE A 27 6.95 0.99 11.39
CA ILE A 27 6.32 2.14 10.73
C ILE A 27 7.40 3.10 10.27
N GLN A 28 7.51 3.27 8.96
CA GLN A 28 8.41 4.25 8.36
C GLN A 28 7.74 5.62 8.23
N SER A 29 6.46 5.64 7.86
CA SER A 29 5.70 6.89 7.75
C SER A 29 4.22 6.70 8.09
N ALA A 30 3.60 7.74 8.67
CA ALA A 30 2.17 7.76 8.96
C ALA A 30 1.62 9.17 8.74
N ASN A 31 1.13 9.41 7.52
CA ASN A 31 0.74 10.72 7.03
C ASN A 31 -0.78 10.85 6.95
N MET A 32 -1.25 12.08 7.18
CA MET A 32 -2.63 12.49 6.95
C MET A 32 -2.62 13.75 6.09
N ILE A 33 -3.00 13.60 4.83
CA ILE A 33 -2.92 14.67 3.83
C ILE A 33 -4.34 15.17 3.57
N ARG A 34 -4.56 16.47 3.78
CA ARG A 34 -5.87 17.08 3.53
C ARG A 34 -5.98 17.47 2.05
N ASN A 35 -7.01 16.96 1.38
CA ASN A 35 -7.41 17.45 0.06
C ASN A 35 -7.99 18.87 0.19
N ARG A 36 -7.52 19.79 -0.65
CA ARG A 36 -7.92 21.21 -0.61
C ARG A 36 -9.32 21.42 -1.19
N ASP A 37 -9.75 20.57 -2.11
CA ASP A 37 -10.96 20.79 -2.90
C ASP A 37 -12.22 20.44 -2.10
N ASP A 38 -12.23 19.28 -1.44
CA ASP A 38 -13.38 18.76 -0.71
C ASP A 38 -13.16 18.66 0.83
N GLY A 39 -11.94 18.98 1.28
CA GLY A 39 -11.56 18.87 2.69
C GLY A 39 -11.44 17.44 3.22
N SER A 40 -11.52 16.42 2.36
CA SER A 40 -11.24 15.03 2.70
C SER A 40 -9.78 14.84 3.12
N ARG A 41 -9.47 13.67 3.68
CA ARG A 41 -8.17 13.33 4.22
C ARG A 41 -7.75 11.98 3.67
N LEU A 42 -6.64 11.98 2.93
CA LEU A 42 -5.93 10.77 2.58
C LEU A 42 -5.11 10.32 3.80
N ILE A 43 -5.34 9.10 4.26
CA ILE A 43 -4.48 8.43 5.22
C ILE A 43 -3.51 7.57 4.43
N LEU A 44 -2.21 7.74 4.68
CA LEU A 44 -1.15 6.96 4.05
C LEU A 44 -0.19 6.49 5.13
N VAL A 45 -0.05 5.17 5.30
CA VAL A 45 0.90 4.56 6.23
C VAL A 45 1.87 3.70 5.44
N GLY A 46 3.16 4.02 5.52
CA GLY A 46 4.26 3.23 4.97
C GLY A 46 4.90 2.38 6.05
N ALA A 47 5.08 1.09 5.76
CA ALA A 47 5.65 0.11 6.68
C ALA A 47 6.70 -0.75 5.99
N VAL A 48 7.65 -1.23 6.79
CA VAL A 48 8.84 -1.94 6.33
C VAL A 48 9.16 -3.10 7.27
N PRO A 49 9.85 -4.16 6.81
CA PRO A 49 10.38 -5.18 7.71
C PRO A 49 11.48 -4.58 8.59
N SER A 50 11.77 -5.24 9.71
CA SER A 50 12.82 -4.75 10.60
C SER A 50 14.20 -4.80 9.94
N GLY A 51 14.98 -3.74 10.13
CA GLY A 51 16.30 -3.60 9.52
C GLY A 51 16.28 -3.18 8.04
N TRP A 52 15.13 -2.74 7.52
CA TRP A 52 15.02 -2.20 6.17
C TRP A 52 15.93 -0.98 5.98
N ALA A 53 16.75 -1.02 4.92
CA ALA A 53 17.82 -0.05 4.70
C ALA A 53 17.43 1.14 3.80
N HIS A 54 16.20 1.15 3.26
CA HIS A 54 15.79 2.11 2.23
C HIS A 54 14.72 3.07 2.74
N ASP A 55 14.72 4.29 2.23
CA ASP A 55 13.75 5.33 2.62
C ASP A 55 12.35 5.09 2.03
N THR A 56 12.25 4.30 0.97
CA THR A 56 10.97 3.97 0.34
C THR A 56 10.33 2.77 1.04
N PRO A 57 9.04 2.86 1.42
CA PRO A 57 8.39 1.78 2.14
C PRO A 57 8.15 0.57 1.23
N MET A 58 8.33 -0.62 1.80
CA MET A 58 7.98 -1.88 1.14
C MET A 58 6.47 -2.06 1.02
N LEU A 59 5.72 -1.65 2.05
CA LEU A 59 4.27 -1.78 2.13
C LEU A 59 3.61 -0.43 2.39
N SER A 60 2.51 -0.15 1.71
CA SER A 60 1.71 1.07 1.91
C SER A 60 0.24 0.74 2.12
N LEU A 61 -0.36 1.36 3.13
CA LEU A 61 -1.80 1.32 3.40
C LEU A 61 -2.42 2.67 3.11
N MET A 62 -3.53 2.68 2.37
CA MET A 62 -4.17 3.91 1.95
C MET A 62 -5.69 3.86 2.07
N THR A 63 -6.30 4.96 2.51
CA THR A 63 -7.75 5.17 2.41
C THR A 63 -8.09 6.65 2.48
N ASN A 64 -9.29 7.02 2.02
CA ASN A 64 -9.80 8.39 2.09
C ASN A 64 -10.91 8.50 3.14
N VAL A 65 -10.80 9.52 4.00
CA VAL A 65 -11.82 9.89 4.99
C VAL A 65 -12.40 11.25 4.60
N SER A 66 -13.72 11.33 4.45
CA SER A 66 -14.40 12.56 4.06
C SER A 66 -14.21 13.68 5.10
N SER A 67 -14.57 14.91 4.73
CA SER A 67 -14.57 16.03 5.66
C SER A 67 -15.59 15.88 6.80
N SER A 68 -16.65 15.08 6.61
CA SER A 68 -17.62 14.70 7.65
C SER A 68 -17.12 13.57 8.56
N GLY A 69 -16.10 12.82 8.15
CA GLY A 69 -15.57 11.65 8.88
C GLY A 69 -16.06 10.30 8.35
N ASP A 70 -16.90 10.30 7.33
CA ASP A 70 -17.37 9.09 6.65
C ASP A 70 -16.26 8.51 5.77
N TRP A 71 -16.22 7.18 5.68
CA TRP A 71 -15.30 6.47 4.79
C TRP A 71 -15.80 5.06 4.51
N THR A 72 -15.28 4.45 3.45
CA THR A 72 -15.73 3.14 2.93
C THR A 72 -15.43 1.96 3.85
N ARG A 73 -14.59 2.17 4.88
CA ARG A 73 -14.03 1.11 5.73
C ARG A 73 -13.20 0.08 4.96
N THR A 74 -12.75 0.44 3.77
CA THR A 74 -11.84 -0.35 2.95
C THR A 74 -10.47 0.32 2.87
N VAL A 75 -9.45 -0.51 2.64
CA VAL A 75 -8.04 -0.12 2.62
C VAL A 75 -7.41 -0.62 1.33
N ASP A 76 -6.72 0.26 0.62
CA ASP A 76 -5.82 -0.12 -0.47
C ASP A 76 -4.49 -0.55 0.15
N VAL A 77 -4.10 -1.81 -0.11
CA VAL A 77 -2.84 -2.40 0.34
C VAL A 77 -1.93 -2.56 -0.87
N ARG A 78 -0.78 -1.90 -0.83
CA ARG A 78 0.28 -2.02 -1.84
C ARG A 78 1.51 -2.61 -1.23
N CYS A 79 2.14 -3.54 -1.94
CA CYS A 79 3.35 -4.21 -1.49
C CYS A 79 4.24 -4.53 -2.69
N VAL A 80 5.55 -4.43 -2.50
CA VAL A 80 6.58 -4.77 -3.49
C VAL A 80 7.41 -5.96 -3.01
N ALA A 81 7.74 -6.86 -3.94
CA ALA A 81 8.62 -7.99 -3.68
C ALA A 81 10.05 -7.68 -4.10
N THR A 82 10.77 -6.94 -3.26
CA THR A 82 12.21 -6.66 -3.38
C THR A 82 12.86 -6.46 -2.02
N ASP A 83 14.17 -6.65 -1.92
CA ASP A 83 15.02 -6.20 -0.80
C ASP A 83 15.90 -4.98 -1.20
N GLU A 84 15.81 -4.53 -2.44
CA GLU A 84 16.40 -3.28 -2.95
C GLU A 84 15.44 -2.09 -2.74
N ASP A 85 15.90 -0.87 -3.02
CA ASP A 85 15.05 0.32 -2.91
C ASP A 85 13.87 0.23 -3.90
N PRO A 86 12.61 0.18 -3.40
CA PRO A 86 11.41 0.17 -4.23
C PRO A 86 11.32 1.32 -5.24
N ALA A 87 11.97 2.46 -4.99
CA ALA A 87 11.98 3.59 -5.91
C ALA A 87 12.76 3.32 -7.21
N THR A 88 13.70 2.38 -7.18
CA THR A 88 14.58 2.07 -8.33
C THR A 88 14.49 0.63 -8.80
N ALA A 89 13.98 -0.28 -7.96
CA ALA A 89 13.93 -1.70 -8.27
C ALA A 89 12.89 -2.03 -9.35
N GLN A 90 13.28 -2.81 -10.37
CA GLN A 90 12.33 -3.49 -11.24
C GLN A 90 11.82 -4.76 -10.56
N ALA A 91 10.86 -4.59 -9.67
CA ALA A 91 10.33 -5.65 -8.83
C ALA A 91 8.82 -5.84 -9.02
N PRO A 92 8.29 -7.05 -8.79
CA PRO A 92 6.86 -7.27 -8.83
C PRO A 92 6.13 -6.48 -7.74
N TRP A 93 5.09 -5.78 -8.16
CA TRP A 93 4.11 -5.15 -7.28
C TRP A 93 2.87 -6.02 -7.18
N MET A 94 2.32 -6.09 -5.98
CA MET A 94 1.05 -6.76 -5.72
C MET A 94 -0.12 -5.96 -6.32
N GLN A 95 -1.00 -6.65 -7.04
CA GLN A 95 -2.30 -6.18 -7.47
C GLN A 95 -3.40 -7.05 -6.85
N GLY A 96 -4.62 -6.51 -6.69
CA GLY A 96 -5.80 -7.26 -6.23
C GLY A 96 -6.30 -6.95 -4.81
N ARG A 97 -5.53 -6.23 -4.00
CA ARG A 97 -5.91 -5.82 -2.63
C ARG A 97 -6.22 -4.31 -2.50
N GLY A 98 -6.99 -3.77 -3.45
CA GLY A 98 -7.37 -2.35 -3.46
C GLY A 98 -8.54 -1.98 -2.53
N GLU A 99 -9.32 -2.96 -2.07
CA GLU A 99 -10.53 -2.72 -1.26
C GLU A 99 -10.63 -3.68 -0.06
N VAL A 100 -9.55 -3.85 0.69
CA VAL A 100 -9.52 -4.74 1.87
C VAL A 100 -10.42 -4.19 2.98
N PRO A 101 -11.43 -4.92 3.48
CA PRO A 101 -12.21 -4.48 4.63
C PRO A 101 -11.33 -4.30 5.86
N LEU A 102 -11.51 -3.21 6.62
CA LEU A 102 -10.67 -2.92 7.79
C LEU A 102 -10.66 -4.07 8.82
N GLY A 103 -11.78 -4.79 8.96
CA GLY A 103 -11.87 -5.93 9.88
C GLY A 103 -11.01 -7.13 9.47
N GLU A 104 -10.66 -7.25 8.19
CA GLU A 104 -9.83 -8.32 7.61
C GLU A 104 -8.38 -7.87 7.42
N LEU A 105 -8.04 -6.61 7.72
CA LEU A 105 -6.77 -6.00 7.36
C LEU A 105 -5.56 -6.80 7.87
N ILE A 106 -5.57 -7.20 9.14
CA ILE A 106 -4.44 -7.94 9.73
C ILE A 106 -4.23 -9.30 9.04
N GLU A 107 -5.31 -10.03 8.76
CA GLU A 107 -5.25 -11.31 8.04
C GLU A 107 -4.71 -11.12 6.63
N GLN A 108 -5.24 -10.13 5.90
CA GLN A 108 -4.78 -9.80 4.55
C GLN A 108 -3.32 -9.31 4.52
N LEU A 109 -2.84 -8.65 5.57
CA LEU A 109 -1.42 -8.28 5.69
C LEU A 109 -0.53 -9.50 5.91
N ARG A 110 -0.94 -10.45 6.76
CA ARG A 110 -0.20 -11.71 6.94
C ARG A 110 -0.10 -12.49 5.64
N GLU A 111 -1.20 -12.61 4.89
CA GLU A 111 -1.21 -13.22 3.56
C GLU A 111 -0.28 -12.47 2.58
N THR A 112 -0.37 -11.13 2.55
CA THR A 112 0.47 -10.29 1.68
C THR A 112 1.96 -10.54 1.94
N LEU A 113 2.37 -10.61 3.21
CA LEU A 113 3.76 -10.88 3.57
C LEU A 113 4.17 -12.31 3.19
N ALA A 114 3.30 -13.31 3.42
CA ALA A 114 3.57 -14.69 3.03
C ALA A 114 3.69 -14.87 1.51
N GLU A 115 2.86 -14.16 0.73
CA GLU A 115 2.96 -14.12 -0.74
C GLU A 115 4.24 -13.43 -1.18
N ARG A 116 4.61 -12.29 -0.57
CA ARG A 116 5.87 -11.59 -0.85
C ARG A 116 7.07 -12.52 -0.70
N GLU A 117 7.15 -13.26 0.41
CA GLU A 117 8.26 -14.20 0.65
C GLU A 117 8.32 -15.30 -0.42
N GLN A 118 7.16 -15.81 -0.87
CA GLN A 118 7.11 -16.79 -1.95
C GLN A 118 7.58 -16.20 -3.28
N VAL A 119 7.17 -14.97 -3.61
CA VAL A 119 7.61 -14.25 -4.81
C VAL A 119 9.12 -14.01 -4.76
N MET A 120 9.64 -13.53 -3.64
CA MET A 120 11.09 -13.30 -3.44
C MET A 120 11.90 -14.59 -3.61
N ALA A 121 11.44 -15.69 -3.02
CA ALA A 121 12.07 -16.99 -3.17
C ALA A 121 12.04 -17.49 -4.62
N ALA A 122 10.93 -17.30 -5.32
CA ALA A 122 10.77 -17.67 -6.72
C ALA A 122 11.70 -16.86 -7.65
N ILE A 123 11.80 -15.55 -7.44
CA ILE A 123 12.74 -14.68 -8.17
C ILE A 123 14.18 -15.13 -7.94
N LYS A 124 14.56 -15.43 -6.69
CA LYS A 124 15.89 -15.94 -6.34
C LYS A 124 16.19 -17.29 -7.00
N ALA A 125 15.17 -18.11 -7.22
CA ALA A 125 15.26 -19.37 -7.96
C ALA A 125 15.27 -19.17 -9.50
N GLY A 126 15.22 -17.93 -9.99
CA GLY A 126 15.25 -17.59 -11.42
C GLY A 126 13.90 -17.66 -12.12
N GLN A 127 12.79 -17.79 -11.39
CA GLN A 127 11.46 -17.75 -11.96
C GLN A 127 11.06 -16.32 -12.33
N ARG A 128 10.31 -16.18 -13.43
CA ARG A 128 9.76 -14.90 -13.88
C ARG A 128 8.25 -14.90 -13.68
N GLY A 129 7.72 -13.78 -13.19
CA GLY A 129 6.30 -13.58 -13.01
C GLY A 129 5.53 -13.47 -14.35
N PRO A 130 4.20 -13.26 -14.30
CA PRO A 130 3.43 -12.94 -13.09
C PRO A 130 3.34 -14.12 -12.11
N PHE A 131 3.22 -13.81 -10.81
CA PHE A 131 2.96 -14.80 -9.76
C PHE A 131 1.51 -14.64 -9.30
N GLU A 132 0.71 -15.67 -9.51
CA GLU A 132 -0.74 -15.65 -9.24
C GLU A 132 -1.05 -16.34 -7.92
N PHE A 133 -1.87 -15.68 -7.10
CA PHE A 133 -2.44 -16.21 -5.87
C PHE A 133 -3.95 -16.05 -5.90
N GLN A 134 -4.65 -16.61 -4.92
CA GLN A 134 -6.11 -16.63 -4.89
C GLN A 134 -6.75 -15.24 -4.98
N ARG A 135 -6.13 -14.23 -4.36
CA ARG A 135 -6.69 -12.86 -4.26
C ARG A 135 -5.74 -11.79 -4.81
N SER A 136 -4.60 -12.18 -5.37
CA SER A 136 -3.59 -11.22 -5.80
C SER A 136 -2.78 -11.72 -6.99
N VAL A 137 -2.23 -10.78 -7.74
CA VAL A 137 -1.26 -11.05 -8.81
C VAL A 137 -0.06 -10.15 -8.59
N TRP A 138 1.14 -10.73 -8.60
CA TRP A 138 2.39 -10.00 -8.46
C TRP A 138 3.09 -9.95 -9.80
N LYS A 139 3.26 -8.74 -10.34
CA LYS A 139 3.92 -8.55 -11.63
C LYS A 139 4.73 -7.26 -11.63
N ILE A 140 5.76 -7.21 -12.46
CA ILE A 140 6.47 -5.96 -12.72
C ILE A 140 5.48 -5.05 -13.43
N VAL A 141 5.18 -3.92 -12.81
CA VAL A 141 4.32 -2.89 -13.40
C VAL A 141 5.25 -1.89 -14.06
N ASP A 142 5.11 -1.70 -15.36
CA ASP A 142 5.76 -0.59 -16.03
C ASP A 142 4.93 0.67 -15.73
N LEU A 143 5.32 1.40 -14.67
CA LEU A 143 4.61 2.61 -14.24
C LEU A 143 4.60 3.71 -15.31
N PHE A 144 5.38 3.56 -16.39
CA PHE A 144 5.45 4.48 -17.52
C PHE A 144 4.72 4.00 -18.78
N SER A 145 4.27 2.74 -18.87
CA SER A 145 3.56 2.26 -20.07
C SER A 145 2.12 2.76 -20.17
N ASP A 146 1.49 3.11 -19.05
CA ASP A 146 0.10 3.61 -19.01
C ASP A 146 0.01 5.14 -19.20
N MET A 147 1.14 5.82 -19.39
CA MET A 147 1.18 7.19 -19.90
C MET A 147 1.23 7.15 -21.43
N ASP A 148 0.12 6.78 -22.06
CA ASP A 148 -0.15 7.16 -23.44
C ASP A 148 -0.13 8.70 -23.47
N PHE A 149 1.04 9.27 -23.81
CA PHE A 149 1.11 10.65 -24.26
C PHE A 149 0.18 10.72 -25.47
N CYS A 150 -0.97 11.38 -25.31
CA CYS A 150 -1.72 11.90 -26.44
C CYS A 150 -0.77 12.84 -27.20
N THR A 151 -0.02 12.31 -28.16
CA THR A 151 0.65 13.11 -29.17
C THR A 151 -0.46 13.67 -30.04
N GLU A 152 -0.99 14.84 -29.67
CA GLU A 152 -1.62 15.72 -30.64
C GLU A 152 -0.62 15.92 -31.77
N SER A 153 -0.94 15.34 -32.92
CA SER A 153 -0.23 15.58 -34.17
C SER A 153 -0.80 16.85 -34.77
N ASP A 154 0.03 17.88 -34.88
CA ASP A 154 -0.23 19.06 -35.74
C ASP A 154 -0.28 18.67 -37.23
#